data_AF-A0A0C3D2B9-F1
#
_entry.id   AF-A0A0C3D2B9-F1
#
_cell.length_a   1.000
_cell.length_b   1.000
_cell.length_c   1.000
_cell.angle_alpha   90.00
_cell.angle_beta   90.00
_cell.angle_gamma   90.00
#
_symmetry.space_group_name_H-M   'P 1'
#
loop_
_entity.id
_entity.type
_entity.pdbx_description
1 polymer ?
#
loop_
_entity_poly.entity_id
_entity_poly.type
_entity_poly.pdbx_seq_one_letter_code
_entity_poly.pdbx_strand_id
1 'polypeptide(L)' 'RRASDILKAIASGASAVGVGRAFMYSFCAYGQDGVEKAFQIFRDELEMNMRLIGVRTIDELTPDLVDAS' A
#
# COMPACT_ATOMS: atom_id res chain seq x y z
N ARG A 1 9.74 -1.15 -1.30
CA ARG A 1 8.40 -1.60 -0.89
C ARG A 1 7.57 -0.35 -0.68
N ARG A 2 6.73 -0.03 -1.65
CA ARG A 2 5.92 1.20 -1.71
C ARG A 2 4.44 0.85 -1.61
N ALA A 3 3.59 1.81 -1.28
CA ALA A 3 2.15 1.59 -1.33
C ALA A 3 1.64 1.23 -2.74
N SER A 4 2.36 1.64 -3.79
CA SER A 4 2.04 1.25 -5.17
C SER A 4 2.17 -0.25 -5.44
N ASP A 5 3.05 -0.96 -4.72
CA ASP A 5 3.15 -2.42 -4.80
C ASP A 5 1.86 -3.09 -4.27
N ILE A 6 1.22 -2.47 -3.27
CA ILE A 6 -0.05 -2.94 -2.70
C ILE A 6 -1.17 -2.78 -3.73
N LEU A 7 -1.27 -1.60 -4.36
CA LEU A 7 -2.30 -1.33 -5.37
C LEU A 7 -2.19 -2.28 -6.56
N LYS A 8 -0.97 -2.58 -7.03
CA LYS A 8 -0.75 -3.55 -8.11
C LYS A 8 -1.19 -4.95 -7.71
N ALA A 9 -0.81 -5.40 -6.52
CA ALA A 9 -1.21 -6.72 -6.03
C ALA A 9 -2.73 -6.85 -5.89
N ILE A 10 -3.41 -5.81 -5.40
CA ILE A 10 -4.88 -5.79 -5.31
C ILE A 10 -5.51 -5.79 -6.71
N ALA A 11 -5.02 -4.95 -7.63
CA ALA A 11 -5.48 -4.92 -9.01
C ALA A 11 -5.29 -6.28 -9.73
N SER A 12 -4.25 -7.04 -9.36
CA SER A 12 -4.04 -8.42 -9.84
C SER A 12 -4.92 -9.48 -9.14
N GLY A 13 -5.85 -9.08 -8.26
CA GLY A 13 -6.82 -9.96 -7.61
C GLY A 13 -6.50 -10.35 -6.16
N ALA A 14 -5.49 -9.76 -5.51
CA ALA A 14 -5.21 -10.03 -4.11
C ALA A 14 -6.25 -9.34 -3.19
N SER A 15 -6.79 -10.06 -2.20
CA SER A 15 -7.72 -9.48 -1.22
C SER A 15 -7.01 -8.63 -0.15
N ALA A 16 -5.72 -8.90 0.12
CA ALA A 16 -4.91 -8.18 1.10
C ALA A 16 -3.42 -8.38 0.82
N VAL A 17 -2.58 -7.45 1.30
CA VAL A 17 -1.11 -7.51 1.16
C VAL A 17 -0.45 -7.33 2.52
N GLY A 18 0.31 -8.34 2.95
CA GLY A 18 1.08 -8.30 4.19
C GLY A 18 2.42 -7.58 4.03
N VAL A 19 2.75 -6.69 4.96
CA VAL A 19 4.07 -6.04 5.05
C VAL A 19 4.75 -6.52 6.33
N GLY A 20 5.90 -7.18 6.23
CA GLY A 20 6.63 -7.69 7.40
C GLY A 20 7.77 -6.77 7.84
N ARG A 21 8.89 -6.80 7.09
CA ARG A 21 10.16 -6.14 7.46
C ARG A 21 10.02 -4.65 7.75
N ALA A 22 9.18 -3.92 7.03
CA ALA A 22 9.03 -2.48 7.24
C ALA A 22 8.50 -2.16 8.65
N PHE A 23 7.47 -2.90 9.10
CA PHE A 23 6.92 -2.73 10.45
C PHE A 23 7.87 -3.26 11.54
N MET A 24 8.62 -4.33 11.25
CA MET A 24 9.65 -4.80 12.17
C MET A 24 10.75 -3.75 12.38
N TYR A 25 11.22 -3.11 11.31
CA TYR A 25 12.23 -2.05 11.40
C TYR A 25 11.70 -0.81 12.10
N SER A 26 10.46 -0.38 11.83
CA SER A 26 9.87 0.76 12.55
C SER A 26 9.68 0.47 14.03
N PHE A 27 9.30 -0.76 14.38
CA PHE A 27 9.15 -1.19 15.77
C PHE A 27 10.51 -1.23 16.50
N CYS A 28 11.54 -1.79 15.87
CA CYS A 28 12.88 -1.79 16.46
C CYS A 28 13.48 -0.39 16.62
N ALA A 29 13.13 0.55 15.74
CA ALA A 29 13.68 1.90 15.77
C ALA A 29 12.95 2.85 16.74
N TYR A 30 11.62 2.81 16.78
CA TYR A 30 10.79 3.79 17.51
C TYR A 30 9.65 3.14 18.30
N GLY A 31 9.66 1.82 18.49
CA GLY A 31 8.62 1.11 19.22
C GLY A 31 7.25 1.19 18.55
N GLN A 32 6.19 1.23 19.35
CA GLN A 32 4.81 1.30 18.88
C GLN A 32 4.55 2.55 18.02
N ASP A 33 5.00 3.72 18.47
CA ASP A 33 4.80 4.99 17.76
C ASP A 33 5.40 4.95 16.34
N GLY A 34 6.53 4.25 16.19
CA GLY A 34 7.15 3.99 14.88
C GLY A 34 6.24 3.21 13.94
N VAL A 35 5.59 2.16 14.47
CA VAL A 35 4.67 1.33 13.70
C VAL A 35 3.42 2.12 13.31
N GLU A 36 2.84 2.89 14.23
CA GLU A 36 1.70 3.76 13.94
C GLU A 36 2.04 4.78 12.87
N LYS A 37 3.23 5.39 12.96
CA LYS A 37 3.71 6.33 11.93
C LYS A 37 3.91 5.66 10.58
N ALA A 38 4.44 4.43 10.57
CA ALA A 38 4.59 3.66 9.34
C ALA A 38 3.23 3.36 8.70
N PHE A 39 2.21 3.00 9.49
CA PHE A 39 0.84 2.82 8.99
C PHE A 39 0.27 4.10 8.38
N GLN A 40 0.47 5.25 9.02
CA GLN A 40 0.04 6.55 8.46
C GLN A 40 0.71 6.83 7.12
N ILE A 41 2.04 6.66 7.03
CA ILE A 41 2.79 6.88 5.79
C ILE A 41 2.27 5.96 4.66
N PHE A 42 2.03 4.68 4.96
CA PHE A 42 1.46 3.76 3.98
C PHE A 42 0.06 4.18 3.52
N ARG A 43 -0.78 4.63 4.44
CA ARG A 43 -2.13 5.10 4.14
C ARG A 43 -2.10 6.34 3.24
N ASP A 44 -1.26 7.31 3.58
CA ASP A 44 -1.12 8.56 2.84
C ASP A 44 -0.58 8.31 1.42
N GLU A 45 0.45 7.46 1.27
CA GLU A 45 0.95 7.06 -0.05
C GLU A 45 -0.12 6.31 -0.86
N LEU A 46 -0.90 5.44 -0.23
CA LEU A 46 -1.94 4.67 -0.91
C LEU A 46 -3.05 5.58 -1.44
N GLU A 47 -3.53 6.51 -0.61
CA GLU A 47 -4.54 7.49 -1.00
C GLU A 47 -4.02 8.44 -2.09
N MET A 48 -2.77 8.91 -1.98
CA MET A 48 -2.14 9.72 -3.01
C MET A 48 -2.08 8.97 -4.35
N ASN A 49 -1.66 7.71 -4.34
CA ASN A 49 -1.57 6.91 -5.56
C ASN A 49 -2.95 6.64 -6.18
N MET A 50 -3.97 6.33 -5.35
CA MET A 50 -5.34 6.15 -5.81
C MET A 50 -5.86 7.42 -6.52
N ARG A 51 -5.61 8.60 -5.94
CA ARG A 51 -5.96 9.89 -6.57
C ARG A 51 -5.23 10.12 -7.89
N LEU A 52 -3.96 9.72 -8.00
CA LEU A 52 -3.17 9.89 -9.23
C LEU A 52 -3.68 9.01 -10.38
N ILE A 53 -4.15 7.80 -10.09
CA ILE A 53 -4.69 6.87 -11.09
C ILE A 53 -6.21 7.06 -11.34
N GLY A 54 -6.84 8.00 -10.64
CA GLY A 54 -8.26 8.32 -10.81
C GLY A 54 -9.23 7.32 -10.18
N VAL A 55 -8.76 6.53 -9.21
CA VAL A 55 -9.54 5.50 -8.52
C VAL A 55 -10.01 6.01 -7.17
N ARG A 56 -11.30 5.85 -6.86
CA ARG A 56 -11.91 6.36 -5.61
C ARG A 56 -12.07 5.26 -4.56
N THR A 57 -12.28 4.02 -4.99
CA THR A 57 -12.48 2.87 -4.11
C THR A 57 -11.56 1.73 -4.50
N ILE A 58 -11.30 0.81 -3.57
CA ILE A 58 -10.44 -0.35 -3.84
C ILE A 58 -11.09 -1.27 -4.89
N ASP A 59 -12.42 -1.32 -4.95
CA ASP A 59 -13.16 -2.14 -5.93
C ASP A 59 -13.01 -1.65 -7.39
N GLU A 60 -12.62 -0.39 -7.59
CA GLU A 60 -12.33 0.18 -8.91
C GLU A 60 -10.92 -0.21 -9.42
N LEU A 61 -10.11 -0.91 -8.61
CA LEU A 61 -8.80 -1.42 -9.04
C LEU A 61 -8.97 -2.66 -9.94
N THR A 62 -8.93 -2.45 -11.25
CA THR A 62 -8.98 -3.54 -12.24
C THR A 62 -7.58 -3.94 -12.73
N PRO A 63 -7.40 -5.19 -13.22
CA PRO A 63 -6.14 -5.63 -13.82
C PRO A 63 -5.65 -4.75 -14.98
N ASP A 64 -6.54 -4.06 -15.69
CA ASP A 64 -6.20 -3.17 -16.81
C ASP A 64 -5.34 -1.96 -16.40
N LEU A 65 -5.35 -1.61 -15.11
CA LEU A 65 -4.53 -0.53 -14.56
C LEU A 65 -3.06 -0.93 -14.36
N VAL A 66 -2.73 -2.21 -14.52
CA VAL A 66 -1.38 -2.75 -14.34
C VAL A 66 -0.87 -3.30 -15.66
N ASP A 67 0.14 -2.64 -16.22
CA ASP A 67 0.91 -3.23 -17.31
C ASP A 67 1.88 -4.28 -16.75
N ALA A 68 1.70 -5.52 -17.17
CA ALA A 68 2.51 -6.69 -16.81
C ALA A 68 3.24 -7.31 -18.01
N SER A 69 3.24 -6.59 -19.14
CA SER A 69 3.89 -6.99 -20.40
C SER A 69 5.42 -6.90 -20.33
#